data_AF-A0AA89AP15-F1
#
_entry.id   AF-A0AA89AP15-F1
#
_cell.length_a   1.000
_cell.length_b   1.000
_cell.length_c   1.000
_cell.angle_alpha   90.00
_cell.angle_beta   90.00
_cell.angle_gamma   90.00
#
_symmetry.space_group_name_H-M   'P 1'
#
loop_
_entity.id
_entity.type
_entity.pdbx_description
1 polymer ?
#
loop_
_entity_poly.entity_id
_entity_poly.type
_entity_poly.pdbx_seq_one_letter_code
_entity_poly.pdbx_strand_id
1 'polypeptide(L)'
;MELKRREMKDNPVREQELAAYFTHCNLQVPHLRLALLSALTVCYKAGNLNTAANFARRLLETNPTNENQTRTARRVLQAAERNMKDASELNYDFRNPFVVCGATYVPIYRGQKNVSCPYCGSHFVPSQEGQLCAVCDLALIGSDASGLLCSPSQFVGFRKLMLSGDGAEAW
;
A
#
# COMPACT_ATOMS: atom_id res chain seq x y z
N MET A 1 0.83 -8.66 -1.77
CA MET A 1 0.24 -8.40 -0.42
C MET A 1 -1.01 -9.23 -0.14
N GLU A 2 -2.16 -9.04 -0.80
CA GLU A 2 -3.40 -9.79 -0.49
C GLU A 2 -3.25 -11.31 -0.64
N LEU A 3 -2.51 -11.78 -1.66
CA LEU A 3 -2.18 -13.21 -1.79
C LEU A 3 -1.38 -13.73 -0.60
N LYS A 4 -0.35 -12.97 -0.18
CA LYS A 4 0.45 -13.31 1.00
C LYS A 4 -0.39 -13.38 2.27
N ARG A 5 -1.37 -12.49 2.43
CA ARG A 5 -2.31 -12.53 3.56
C ARG A 5 -3.11 -13.83 3.59
N ARG A 6 -3.56 -14.35 2.44
CA ARG A 6 -4.34 -15.60 2.37
C ARG A 6 -3.52 -16.86 2.71
N GLU A 7 -2.22 -16.81 2.50
CA GLU A 7 -1.28 -17.87 2.90
C GLU A 7 -1.01 -17.86 4.41
N MET A 8 -1.17 -16.71 5.06
CA MET A 8 -0.88 -16.53 6.49
C MET A 8 -2.09 -16.95 7.33
N LYS A 9 -2.01 -18.12 7.97
CA LYS A 9 -3.06 -18.62 8.87
C LYS A 9 -2.71 -18.55 10.36
N ASP A 10 -1.43 -18.37 10.68
CA ASP A 10 -0.93 -18.55 12.04
C ASP A 10 -0.71 -17.23 12.81
N ASN A 11 -0.90 -16.08 12.16
CA ASN A 11 -0.70 -14.77 12.77
C ASN A 11 -1.90 -13.83 12.51
N PRO A 12 -2.90 -13.80 13.41
CA PRO A 12 -4.12 -13.01 13.22
C PRO A 12 -3.87 -11.50 13.27
N VAL A 13 -2.83 -11.04 13.99
CA VAL A 13 -2.44 -9.63 14.03
C VAL A 13 -1.90 -9.22 12.66
N ARG A 14 -0.96 -10.01 12.11
CA ARG A 14 -0.39 -9.73 10.79
C ARG A 14 -1.42 -9.82 9.68
N GLU A 15 -2.39 -10.73 9.79
CA GLU A 15 -3.48 -10.83 8.82
C GLU A 15 -4.31 -9.53 8.76
N GLN A 16 -4.64 -8.97 9.93
CA GLN A 16 -5.37 -7.70 10.04
C GLN A 16 -4.56 -6.52 9.49
N GLU A 17 -3.27 -6.44 9.83
CA GLU A 17 -2.37 -5.41 9.30
C GLU A 17 -2.32 -5.40 7.77
N LEU A 18 -2.08 -6.57 7.15
CA LEU A 18 -2.01 -6.67 5.68
C LEU A 18 -3.34 -6.31 5.02
N ALA A 19 -4.47 -6.69 5.62
CA ALA A 19 -5.79 -6.27 5.14
C ALA A 19 -5.96 -4.76 5.25
N ALA A 20 -5.56 -4.17 6.38
CA ALA A 20 -5.64 -2.74 6.65
C ALA A 20 -4.79 -1.93 5.66
N TYR A 21 -3.55 -2.35 5.39
CA TYR A 21 -2.68 -1.71 4.41
C TYR A 21 -3.27 -1.77 3.00
N PHE A 22 -3.91 -2.88 2.63
CA PHE A 22 -4.52 -3.01 1.31
C PHE A 22 -5.65 -1.99 1.07
N THR A 23 -6.31 -1.53 2.13
CA THR A 23 -7.34 -0.48 2.03
C THR A 23 -6.81 0.89 1.62
N HIS A 24 -5.48 1.09 1.64
CA HIS A 24 -4.81 2.34 1.25
C HIS A 24 -4.18 2.28 -0.14
N CYS A 25 -4.29 1.13 -0.83
CA CYS A 25 -3.93 1.07 -2.24
C CYS A 25 -4.89 1.96 -3.05
N ASN A 26 -4.34 2.73 -4.00
CA ASN A 26 -5.12 3.62 -4.86
C ASN A 26 -5.86 2.81 -5.95
N LEU A 27 -6.92 2.12 -5.54
CA LEU A 27 -7.71 1.22 -6.38
C LEU A 27 -8.98 1.92 -6.90
N GLN A 28 -9.49 1.44 -8.04
CA GLN A 28 -10.84 1.82 -8.49
C GLN A 28 -11.89 1.45 -7.44
N VAL A 29 -12.95 2.25 -7.34
CA VAL A 29 -14.00 2.14 -6.31
C VAL A 29 -14.55 0.71 -6.12
N PRO A 30 -14.86 -0.08 -7.17
CA PRO A 30 -15.32 -1.46 -6.98
C PRO A 30 -14.33 -2.35 -6.21
N HIS A 31 -13.03 -2.23 -6.51
CA HIS A 31 -11.98 -2.99 -5.84
C HIS A 31 -11.69 -2.46 -4.43
N LEU A 32 -11.74 -1.14 -4.24
CA LEU A 32 -11.61 -0.53 -2.92
C LEU A 32 -12.70 -1.02 -1.97
N ARG A 33 -13.95 -1.13 -2.43
CA ARG A 33 -15.06 -1.68 -1.63
C ARG A 33 -14.79 -3.12 -1.19
N LEU A 34 -14.23 -3.95 -2.07
CA LEU A 34 -13.84 -5.33 -1.73
C LEU A 34 -12.72 -5.35 -0.69
N ALA A 35 -11.72 -4.49 -0.84
CA ALA A 35 -10.62 -4.36 0.13
C ALA A 35 -11.13 -3.93 1.52
N LEU A 36 -11.97 -2.90 1.56
CA LEU A 36 -12.58 -2.39 2.80
C LEU A 36 -13.46 -3.45 3.48
N LEU A 37 -14.28 -4.17 2.71
CA LEU A 37 -15.13 -5.24 3.24
C LEU A 37 -14.31 -6.40 3.81
N SER A 38 -13.22 -6.77 3.14
CA SER A 38 -12.27 -7.79 3.62
C SER A 38 -11.63 -7.35 4.94
N ALA A 39 -11.05 -6.16 4.99
CA ALA A 39 -10.41 -5.62 6.19
C ALA A 39 -11.37 -5.47 7.38
N LEU A 40 -12.59 -4.98 7.11
CA LEU A 40 -13.67 -4.90 8.09
C LEU A 40 -13.99 -6.28 8.67
N THR A 41 -14.14 -7.29 7.82
CA THR A 41 -14.55 -8.63 8.26
C THR A 41 -13.47 -9.29 9.11
N VAL A 42 -12.20 -9.16 8.72
CA VAL A 42 -11.06 -9.73 9.45
C VAL A 42 -10.89 -9.04 10.81
N CYS A 43 -10.90 -7.70 10.85
CA CYS A 43 -10.76 -6.96 12.11
C CYS A 43 -11.95 -7.18 13.06
N TYR A 44 -13.18 -7.24 12.52
CA TYR A 44 -14.37 -7.50 13.33
C TYR A 44 -14.32 -8.88 13.99
N LYS A 45 -13.91 -9.93 13.25
CA LYS A 45 -13.76 -11.29 13.78
C LYS A 45 -12.67 -11.38 14.87
N ALA A 46 -11.61 -10.59 14.75
CA ALA A 46 -10.54 -10.53 15.72
C ALA A 46 -10.85 -9.65 16.95
N GLY A 47 -12.04 -9.04 17.02
CA GLY A 47 -12.43 -8.17 18.14
C GLY A 47 -11.86 -6.75 18.07
N ASN A 48 -11.24 -6.36 16.95
CA ASN A 48 -10.74 -5.01 16.71
C ASN A 48 -11.85 -4.11 16.17
N LEU A 49 -12.81 -3.76 17.04
CA LEU A 49 -14.05 -3.08 16.67
C LEU A 49 -13.86 -1.62 16.29
N ASN A 50 -12.94 -0.90 16.94
CA ASN A 50 -12.67 0.50 16.61
C ASN A 50 -12.03 0.60 15.22
N THR A 51 -11.05 -0.27 14.93
CA THR A 51 -10.44 -0.37 13.60
C THR A 51 -11.45 -0.82 12.54
N ALA A 52 -12.26 -1.86 12.82
CA ALA A 52 -13.31 -2.33 11.91
C ALA A 52 -14.37 -1.24 11.60
N ALA A 53 -14.74 -0.44 12.60
CA ALA A 53 -15.68 0.66 12.44
C ALA A 53 -15.13 1.76 11.51
N ASN A 54 -13.82 2.00 11.51
CA ASN A 54 -13.20 2.92 10.55
C ASN A 54 -13.41 2.44 9.11
N PHE A 55 -13.14 1.16 8.83
CA PHE A 55 -13.38 0.58 7.51
C PHE A 55 -14.85 0.59 7.12
N ALA A 56 -15.76 0.37 8.07
CA ALA A 56 -17.19 0.44 7.82
C ALA A 56 -17.65 1.84 7.38
N ARG A 57 -17.18 2.90 8.04
CA ARG A 57 -17.45 4.29 7.63
C ARG A 57 -16.93 4.58 6.23
N ARG A 58 -15.65 4.28 5.99
CA ARG A 58 -15.02 4.45 4.66
C ARG A 58 -15.76 3.68 3.57
N LEU A 59 -16.27 2.47 3.87
CA LEU A 59 -17.05 1.70 2.91
C LEU A 59 -18.37 2.40 2.56
N LEU A 60 -19.10 2.90 3.57
CA LEU A 60 -20.36 3.61 3.38
C LEU A 60 -20.18 4.94 2.64
N GLU A 61 -19.08 5.66 2.86
CA GLU A 61 -18.71 6.88 2.11
C GLU A 61 -18.59 6.63 0.60
N THR A 62 -18.30 5.39 0.17
CA THR A 62 -18.27 5.06 -1.25
C THR A 62 -19.66 4.93 -1.88
N ASN A 63 -20.75 5.02 -1.13
CA ASN A 63 -22.13 4.75 -1.59
C ASN A 63 -22.28 3.39 -2.30
N PRO A 64 -22.03 2.26 -1.60
CA PRO A 64 -22.13 0.93 -2.19
C PRO A 64 -23.56 0.61 -2.62
N THR A 65 -23.73 0.17 -3.87
CA THR A 65 -25.03 -0.26 -4.43
C THR A 65 -25.45 -1.65 -3.92
N ASN A 66 -24.50 -2.44 -3.43
CA ASN A 66 -24.77 -3.78 -2.91
C ASN A 66 -25.30 -3.69 -1.47
N GLU A 67 -26.57 -4.02 -1.28
CA GLU A 67 -27.25 -3.95 0.02
C GLU A 67 -26.58 -4.80 1.10
N ASN A 68 -26.00 -5.96 0.74
CA ASN A 68 -25.31 -6.82 1.70
C ASN A 68 -24.05 -6.14 2.27
N GLN A 69 -23.32 -5.37 1.45
CA GLN A 69 -22.15 -4.60 1.91
C GLN A 69 -22.58 -3.51 2.89
N THR A 70 -23.63 -2.76 2.53
CA THR A 70 -24.22 -1.71 3.37
C THR A 70 -24.71 -2.26 4.71
N ARG A 71 -25.45 -3.38 4.69
CA ARG A 71 -25.95 -4.06 5.89
C ARG A 71 -24.82 -4.53 6.79
N THR A 72 -23.76 -5.10 6.21
CA THR A 72 -22.59 -5.57 6.98
C THR A 72 -21.87 -4.40 7.65
N ALA A 73 -21.63 -3.31 6.93
CA ALA A 73 -21.00 -2.11 7.49
C ALA A 73 -21.81 -1.51 8.64
N ARG A 74 -23.13 -1.35 8.46
CA ARG A 74 -24.02 -0.84 9.51
C ARG A 74 -24.04 -1.73 10.75
N ARG A 75 -24.03 -3.06 10.59
CA ARG A 75 -23.96 -4.00 11.71
C ARG A 75 -22.68 -3.83 12.52
N VAL A 76 -21.54 -3.65 11.86
CA VAL A 76 -20.26 -3.42 12.56
C VAL A 76 -20.27 -2.09 13.30
N LEU A 77 -20.81 -1.03 12.71
CA LEU A 77 -20.94 0.27 13.40
C LEU A 77 -21.81 0.17 14.66
N GLN A 78 -22.96 -0.50 14.58
CA GLN A 78 -23.82 -0.71 15.74
C GLN A 78 -23.13 -1.54 16.84
N ALA A 79 -22.32 -2.53 16.46
CA ALA A 79 -21.54 -3.30 17.44
C ALA A 79 -20.45 -2.45 18.09
N ALA A 80 -19.78 -1.59 17.31
CA ALA A 80 -18.74 -0.69 17.81
C ALA A 80 -19.31 0.40 18.75
N GLU A 81 -20.54 0.89 18.52
CA GLU A 81 -21.22 1.83 19.42
C GLU A 81 -21.41 1.27 20.84
N ARG A 82 -21.57 -0.05 20.96
CA ARG A 82 -21.73 -0.72 22.27
C ARG A 82 -20.40 -0.95 22.99
N ASN A 83 -19.33 -1.21 22.24
CA ASN A 83 -18.01 -1.49 22.79
C ASN A 83 -16.91 -1.09 21.80
N MET A 84 -16.49 0.17 21.83
CA MET A 84 -15.50 0.72 20.90
C MET A 84 -14.07 0.46 21.41
N LYS A 85 -13.64 -0.80 21.42
CA LYS A 85 -12.29 -1.20 21.83
C LYS A 85 -11.67 -2.12 20.80
N ASP A 86 -10.35 -2.03 20.67
CA ASP A 86 -9.54 -2.98 19.92
C ASP A 86 -8.92 -3.99 20.89
N ALA A 87 -9.00 -5.27 20.55
CA ALA A 87 -8.48 -6.37 21.36
C ALA A 87 -6.95 -6.53 21.25
N SER A 88 -6.38 -6.12 20.12
CA SER A 88 -4.95 -6.24 19.82
C SER A 88 -4.43 -4.97 19.16
N GLU A 89 -3.23 -4.55 19.54
CA GLU A 89 -2.53 -3.44 18.91
C GLU A 89 -2.01 -3.87 17.54
N LEU A 90 -2.30 -3.06 16.51
CA LEU A 90 -1.85 -3.28 15.14
C LEU A 90 -0.78 -2.25 14.80
N ASN A 91 0.22 -2.61 13.99
CA ASN A 91 1.11 -1.62 13.36
C ASN A 91 0.37 -0.90 12.23
N TYR A 92 -0.70 -0.19 12.55
CA TYR A 92 -1.56 0.48 11.59
C TYR A 92 -2.15 1.74 12.22
N ASP A 93 -1.91 2.88 11.56
CA ASP A 93 -2.51 4.16 11.91
C ASP A 93 -3.14 4.73 10.66
N PHE A 94 -4.47 4.81 10.65
CA PHE A 94 -5.23 5.32 9.52
C PHE A 94 -5.12 6.84 9.36
N ARG A 95 -4.66 7.57 10.39
CA ARG A 95 -4.54 9.03 10.40
C ARG A 95 -3.21 9.51 9.86
N ASN A 96 -2.18 8.68 9.95
CA ASN A 96 -0.84 8.99 9.48
C ASN A 96 -0.63 8.42 8.06
N PRO A 97 -0.48 9.26 7.02
CA PRO A 97 -0.23 8.78 5.67
C PRO A 97 1.03 7.89 5.59
N PHE A 98 0.92 6.77 4.88
CA PHE A 98 2.00 5.83 4.68
C PHE A 98 2.00 5.26 3.27
N VAL A 99 3.15 4.74 2.86
CA VAL A 99 3.31 3.86 1.70
C VAL A 99 3.67 2.46 2.20
N VAL A 100 3.35 1.42 1.44
CA VAL A 100 3.65 0.04 1.85
C VAL A 100 4.94 -0.41 1.18
N CYS A 101 5.85 -0.99 1.96
CA CYS A 101 7.06 -1.61 1.42
C CYS A 101 6.69 -2.73 0.42
N GLY A 102 7.23 -2.67 -0.79
CA GLY A 102 6.95 -3.62 -1.86
C GLY A 102 7.40 -5.06 -1.58
N ALA A 103 8.36 -5.26 -0.68
CA ALA A 103 8.89 -6.58 -0.32
C ALA A 103 8.36 -7.10 1.02
N THR A 104 8.49 -6.31 2.09
CA THR A 104 8.17 -6.76 3.46
C THR A 104 6.72 -6.50 3.87
N TYR A 105 5.98 -5.70 3.09
CA TYR A 105 4.61 -5.28 3.38
C TYR A 105 4.45 -4.61 4.75
N VAL A 106 5.47 -3.88 5.21
CA VAL A 106 5.37 -2.99 6.39
C VAL A 106 4.99 -1.58 5.93
N PRO A 107 4.25 -0.81 6.76
CA PRO A 107 3.95 0.57 6.46
C PRO A 107 5.20 1.41 6.66
N ILE A 108 5.45 2.33 5.73
CA ILE A 108 6.49 3.34 5.81
C ILE A 108 5.79 4.67 5.93
N TYR A 109 5.75 5.19 7.16
CA TYR A 109 5.02 6.40 7.49
C TYR A 109 5.74 7.65 6.98
N ARG A 110 4.96 8.72 6.78
CA ARG A 110 5.50 10.01 6.35
C ARG A 110 6.62 10.47 7.30
N GLY A 111 7.77 10.84 6.72
CA GLY A 111 8.97 11.25 7.45
C GLY A 111 9.97 10.13 7.74
N GLN A 112 9.59 8.86 7.58
CA GLN A 112 10.54 7.75 7.63
C GLN A 112 11.37 7.68 6.35
N LYS A 113 12.62 7.22 6.47
CA LYS A 113 13.49 6.95 5.32
C LYS A 113 12.91 5.82 4.48
N ASN A 114 12.84 6.02 3.17
CA ASN A 114 12.49 4.99 2.21
C ASN A 114 13.38 5.09 0.98
N VAL A 115 13.44 3.99 0.22
CA VAL A 115 14.15 3.91 -1.05
C VAL A 115 13.15 3.48 -2.11
N SER A 116 13.16 4.12 -3.27
CA SER A 116 12.24 3.80 -4.36
C SER A 116 12.90 2.99 -5.47
N CYS A 117 12.12 2.13 -6.12
CA CYS A 117 12.52 1.52 -7.39
C CYS A 117 12.53 2.60 -8.48
N PRO A 118 13.65 2.78 -9.22
CA PRO A 118 13.74 3.82 -10.26
C PRO A 118 12.85 3.55 -11.47
N TYR A 119 12.38 2.31 -11.65
CA TYR A 119 11.54 1.93 -12.77
C TYR A 119 10.04 2.03 -12.46
N CYS A 120 9.55 1.26 -11.48
CA CYS A 120 8.11 1.22 -11.18
C CYS A 120 7.66 2.17 -10.06
N GLY A 121 8.59 2.87 -9.40
CA GLY A 121 8.28 3.83 -8.34
C GLY A 121 7.79 3.21 -7.03
N SER A 122 7.84 1.88 -6.88
CA SER A 122 7.49 1.23 -5.60
C SER A 122 8.47 1.61 -4.49
N HIS A 123 7.97 1.71 -3.26
CA HIS A 123 8.75 2.10 -2.09
C HIS A 123 9.20 0.89 -1.28
N PHE A 124 10.37 1.00 -0.68
CA PHE A 124 10.99 -0.03 0.14
C PHE A 124 11.61 0.57 1.39
N VAL A 125 11.73 -0.25 2.43
CA VAL A 125 12.55 0.09 3.59
C VAL A 125 14.03 0.08 3.19
N PRO A 126 14.90 0.90 3.83
CA PRO A 126 16.32 1.00 3.45
C PRO A 126 17.07 -0.33 3.48
N SER A 127 16.64 -1.29 4.30
CA SER A 127 17.24 -2.63 4.34
C SER A 127 17.04 -3.48 3.07
N GLN A 128 16.30 -2.98 2.08
CA GLN A 128 16.10 -3.64 0.77
C GLN A 128 16.84 -2.92 -0.36
N GLU A 129 17.58 -1.85 -0.06
CA GLU A 129 18.40 -1.14 -1.03
C GLU A 129 19.44 -2.09 -1.67
N GLY A 130 19.64 -1.96 -2.98
CA GLY A 130 20.52 -2.82 -3.76
C GLY A 130 19.96 -4.20 -4.10
N GLN A 131 18.77 -4.57 -3.63
CA GLN A 131 18.10 -5.82 -4.03
C GLN A 131 17.28 -5.64 -5.32
N LEU A 132 17.01 -6.75 -6.02
CA LEU A 132 16.08 -6.75 -7.15
C LEU A 132 14.67 -6.40 -6.66
N CYS A 133 14.02 -5.46 -7.35
CA CYS A 133 12.69 -4.99 -6.98
C CYS A 133 11.63 -6.10 -7.12
N ALA A 134 11.13 -6.61 -5.99
CA ALA A 134 10.09 -7.66 -5.92
C ALA A 134 8.71 -7.29 -6.49
N VAL A 135 8.56 -6.09 -7.05
CA VAL A 135 7.31 -5.63 -7.68
C VAL A 135 7.41 -5.67 -9.20
N CYS A 136 8.54 -5.24 -9.76
CA CYS A 136 8.74 -5.22 -11.21
C CYS A 136 9.67 -6.31 -11.73
N ASP A 137 10.46 -6.94 -10.85
CA ASP A 137 11.46 -7.96 -11.14
C ASP A 137 12.50 -7.54 -12.20
N LEU A 138 12.77 -6.23 -12.30
CA LEU A 138 13.64 -5.65 -13.34
C LEU A 138 14.77 -4.78 -12.76
N ALA A 139 14.44 -3.76 -11.96
CA ALA A 139 15.42 -2.77 -11.50
C ALA A 139 15.95 -3.07 -10.09
N LEU A 140 17.15 -2.59 -9.80
CA LEU A 140 17.71 -2.58 -8.45
C LEU A 140 17.09 -1.44 -7.63
N ILE A 141 16.70 -1.74 -6.39
CA ILE A 141 16.09 -0.76 -5.48
C ILE A 141 17.15 0.30 -5.13
N GLY A 142 16.84 1.58 -5.36
CA GLY A 142 17.73 2.70 -5.03
C GLY A 142 18.84 2.98 -6.04
N SER A 143 18.93 2.25 -7.15
CA SER A 143 19.93 2.56 -8.18
C SER A 143 19.60 3.85 -8.91
N ASP A 144 20.63 4.60 -9.31
CA ASP A 144 20.48 5.77 -10.17
C ASP A 144 19.97 5.36 -11.56
N ALA A 145 19.04 6.15 -12.09
CA ALA A 145 18.51 5.95 -13.43
C ALA A 145 18.17 7.28 -14.09
N SER A 146 18.31 7.34 -15.41
CA SER A 146 17.97 8.50 -16.25
C SER A 146 16.47 8.80 -16.33
N GLY A 147 15.63 7.90 -15.79
CA GLY A 147 14.18 7.90 -15.96
C GLY A 147 13.71 7.15 -17.21
N LEU A 148 12.39 6.99 -17.37
CA LEU A 148 11.79 6.29 -18.50
C LEU A 148 11.93 7.11 -19.80
N LEU A 149 12.59 6.55 -20.82
CA LEU A 149 12.71 7.14 -22.15
C LEU A 149 11.83 6.37 -23.14
N CYS A 150 10.72 6.97 -23.56
CA CYS A 150 9.72 6.36 -24.43
C CYS A 150 9.26 7.25 -25.60
N SER A 151 9.77 8.48 -25.72
CA SER A 151 9.43 9.42 -26.79
C SER A 151 10.65 10.18 -27.32
N PRO A 152 10.76 10.42 -28.64
CA PRO A 152 11.79 11.27 -29.24
C PRO A 152 11.93 12.65 -28.57
N SER A 153 10.84 13.22 -28.05
CA SER A 153 10.84 14.52 -27.38
C SER A 153 11.76 14.57 -26.14
N GLN A 154 12.02 13.43 -25.50
CA GLN A 154 12.87 13.36 -24.31
C GLN A 154 14.37 13.45 -24.64
N PHE A 155 14.75 13.26 -25.91
CA PHE A 155 16.14 13.30 -26.38
C PHE A 155 16.62 14.71 -26.77
N VAL A 156 15.71 15.67 -26.94
CA VAL A 156 16.03 17.03 -27.42
C VAL A 156 16.90 17.78 -26.40
N GLY A 157 16.74 17.53 -25.10
CA GLY A 157 17.60 18.08 -24.04
C GLY A 157 18.91 17.31 -23.84
N PHE A 158 18.89 15.99 -24.05
CA PHE A 158 20.05 15.11 -23.86
C PHE A 158 21.19 15.41 -24.84
N ARG A 159 20.84 15.80 -26.08
CA ARG A 159 21.83 16.17 -27.10
C ARG A 159 22.63 17.42 -26.73
N LYS A 160 22.07 18.34 -25.93
CA LYS A 160 22.77 19.55 -25.49
C LYS A 160 23.82 19.27 -24.40
N LEU A 161 23.63 18.22 -23.60
CA LEU A 161 24.59 17.77 -22.57
C LEU A 161 25.74 16.94 -23.15
N MET A 162 25.44 16.06 -24.12
CA MET A 162 26.47 15.26 -24.82
C MET A 162 27.37 16.11 -25.74
N LEU A 163 26.86 17.21 -26.28
CA LEU A 163 27.62 18.11 -27.16
C LEU A 163 28.39 19.21 -26.40
N SER A 164 28.21 19.33 -25.08
CA SER A 164 28.96 20.29 -24.25
C SER A 164 30.27 19.75 -23.67
N GLY A 165 30.75 18.59 -24.14
CA GLY A 165 32.17 18.24 -24.10
C GLY A 165 32.80 18.11 -22.73
N ASP A 166 32.26 17.27 -21.85
CA ASP A 166 33.02 16.64 -20.76
C ASP A 166 32.44 15.23 -20.53
N GLY A 167 33.23 14.19 -20.83
CA GLY A 167 32.86 12.79 -20.60
C GLY A 167 32.97 11.87 -21.79
N ALA A 168 34.08 11.93 -22.53
CA ALA A 168 34.54 10.77 -23.28
C ALA A 168 35.08 9.75 -22.27
N GLU A 169 34.30 8.70 -21.96
CA GLU A 169 34.71 7.34 -21.58
C GLU A 169 33.53 6.59 -20.96
N ALA A 170 32.94 5.66 -21.73
CA ALA A 170 32.40 4.37 -21.28
C ALA A 170 31.52 3.76 -22.39
N TRP A 171 32.15 3.07 -23.32
CA TRP A 171 31.67 1.80 -23.89
C TRP A 171 32.85 0.85 -23.95
#